data_AF-A0A6N9AA85-F1
#
_entry.id   AF-A0A6N9AA85-F1
#
_cell.length_a   1.000
_cell.length_b   1.000
_cell.length_c   1.000
_cell.angle_alpha   90.00
_cell.angle_beta   90.00
_cell.angle_gamma   90.00
#
_symmetry.space_group_name_H-M   'P 1'
#
loop_
_entity.id
_entity.type
_entity.pdbx_description
1 polymer ?
#
loop_
_entity_poly.entity_id
_entity_poly.type
_entity_poly.pdbx_seq_one_letter_code
_entity_poly.pdbx_strand_id
1 'polypeptide(L)'
;MSRTLGVAVTHLSLMWRDRRLLWLALSVLLLVGASVATNAARLSSQAEERRAVAEEEALLWDSQGVIDPHDAAHVGRAVPAPVRPLAAFDPGLSDFVGTSVFIEGHAQNPARHRPIEGGAALSR
;
A
#
# COMPACT_ATOMS: atom_id res chain seq x y z
N MET A 1 39.11 24.62 -15.15
CA MET A 1 38.48 23.46 -14.48
C MET A 1 39.20 22.94 -13.23
N SER A 2 40.51 23.18 -13.02
CA SER A 2 41.24 22.64 -11.84
C SER A 2 40.97 23.37 -10.51
N ARG A 3 40.78 24.70 -10.51
CA ARG A 3 40.55 25.47 -9.27
C ARG A 3 39.19 25.22 -8.61
N THR A 4 38.15 25.01 -9.40
CA THR A 4 36.79 24.74 -8.89
C THR A 4 36.70 23.38 -8.20
N LEU A 5 37.38 22.36 -8.74
CA LEU A 5 37.50 21.04 -8.12
C LEU A 5 38.26 21.12 -6.78
N GLY A 6 39.34 21.89 -6.70
CA GLY A 6 40.08 22.08 -5.46
C GLY A 6 39.26 22.75 -4.35
N VAL A 7 38.45 23.74 -4.72
CA VAL A 7 37.49 24.38 -3.79
C VAL A 7 36.42 23.38 -3.35
N ALA A 8 35.83 22.62 -4.28
CA ALA A 8 34.82 21.63 -3.97
C ALA A 8 35.31 20.55 -2.99
N VAL A 9 36.53 20.02 -3.21
CA VAL A 9 37.14 19.02 -2.31
C VAL A 9 37.38 19.58 -0.91
N THR A 10 37.89 20.81 -0.82
CA THR A 10 38.11 21.48 0.47
C THR A 10 36.80 21.66 1.23
N HIS A 11 35.75 22.13 0.56
CA HIS A 11 34.43 22.28 1.15
C HIS A 11 33.83 20.94 1.59
N LEU A 12 33.96 19.89 0.78
CA LEU A 12 33.48 18.55 1.14
C LEU A 12 34.22 17.99 2.39
N SER A 13 35.52 18.23 2.49
CA SER A 13 36.34 17.85 3.65
C SER A 13 35.93 18.61 4.92
N LEU A 14 35.66 19.92 4.80
CA LEU A 14 35.14 20.72 5.91
C LEU A 14 33.76 20.23 6.36
N MET A 15 32.86 19.89 5.42
CA MET A 15 31.55 19.33 5.72
C MET A 15 31.66 17.98 6.44
N TRP A 16 32.55 17.10 5.99
CA TRP A 16 32.77 15.79 6.62
C TRP A 16 33.32 15.90 8.06
N ARG A 17 34.13 16.92 8.34
CA ARG A 17 34.70 17.18 9.67
C ARG A 17 33.71 17.85 10.62
N ASP A 18 32.65 18.47 10.09
CA ASP A 18 31.58 19.03 10.92
C ASP A 18 30.68 17.91 11.46
N ARG A 19 30.81 17.64 12.76
CA ARG A 19 30.00 16.63 13.46
C ARG A 19 28.50 16.90 13.36
N ARG A 20 28.07 18.15 13.16
CA ARG A 20 26.65 18.51 13.01
C ARG A 20 26.05 17.88 11.76
N LEU A 21 26.79 17.87 10.66
CA LEU A 21 26.35 17.25 9.40
C LEU A 21 26.29 15.73 9.51
N LEU A 22 27.22 15.11 10.25
CA LEU A 22 27.16 13.69 10.56
C LEU A 22 25.91 13.33 11.36
N TRP A 23 25.60 14.09 12.41
CA TRP A 23 24.39 13.86 13.21
C TRP A 23 23.11 14.09 12.39
N LEU A 24 23.06 15.16 11.58
CA LEU A 24 21.93 15.42 10.69
C LEU A 24 21.73 14.27 9.69
N ALA A 25 22.79 13.82 9.03
CA ALA A 25 22.74 12.72 8.08
C ALA A 25 22.28 11.43 8.76
N LEU A 26 22.78 11.13 9.96
CA LEU A 26 22.36 9.96 10.74
C LEU A 26 20.88 10.07 11.13
N SER A 27 20.41 11.23 11.60
CA SER A 27 19.01 11.45 11.94
C SER A 27 18.09 11.26 10.73
N VAL A 28 18.46 11.80 9.56
CA VAL A 28 17.71 11.61 8.32
C VAL A 28 17.69 10.13 7.93
N LEU A 29 18.82 9.44 8.00
CA LEU A 29 18.91 8.02 7.68
C LEU A 29 18.03 7.16 8.61
N LEU A 30 18.01 7.48 9.91
CA LEU A 30 17.15 6.81 10.88
C LEU A 30 15.66 7.06 10.60
N LEU A 31 15.28 8.28 10.25
CA LEU A 31 13.90 8.62 9.88
C LEU A 31 13.45 7.89 8.61
N VAL A 32 14.31 7.85 7.58
CA VAL A 32 14.05 7.09 6.35
C VAL A 32 13.93 5.60 6.66
N GLY A 33 14.84 5.04 7.45
CA GLY A 33 14.80 3.64 7.86
C GLY A 33 13.52 3.29 8.61
N ALA A 34 13.12 4.11 9.59
CA ALA A 34 11.87 3.93 10.34
C ALA A 34 10.64 4.05 9.42
N SER A 35 10.63 5.02 8.51
CA SER A 35 9.54 5.22 7.55
C SER A 35 9.37 4.01 6.61
N VAL A 36 10.47 3.52 6.03
CA VAL A 36 10.45 2.34 5.15
C VAL A 36 10.01 1.09 5.92
N ALA A 37 10.57 0.85 7.11
CA ALA A 37 10.23 -0.32 7.93
C ALA A 37 8.75 -0.33 8.35
N THR A 38 8.24 0.80 8.84
CA THR A 38 6.83 0.92 9.25
C THR A 38 5.87 0.82 8.06
N ASN A 39 6.23 1.38 6.89
CA ASN A 39 5.43 1.23 5.68
C ASN A 39 5.41 -0.22 5.18
N ALA A 40 6.55 -0.89 5.14
CA ALA A 40 6.64 -2.30 4.73
C ALA A 40 5.80 -3.20 5.64
N ALA A 41 5.87 -3.01 6.96
CA ALA A 41 5.04 -3.74 7.92
C ALA A 41 3.54 -3.51 7.69
N ARG A 42 3.13 -2.25 7.48
CA ARG A 42 1.74 -1.90 7.18
C ARG A 42 1.25 -2.58 5.90
N LEU A 43 2.03 -2.55 4.82
CA LEU A 43 1.66 -3.16 3.55
C LEU A 43 1.56 -4.68 3.64
N SER A 44 2.44 -5.32 4.43
CA SER A 44 2.35 -6.75 4.71
C SER A 44 1.04 -7.10 5.41
N SER A 45 0.68 -6.35 6.46
CA SER A 45 -0.58 -6.54 7.18
C SER A 45 -1.80 -6.33 6.29
N GLN A 46 -1.81 -5.29 5.45
CA GLN A 46 -2.88 -5.07 4.48
C GLN A 46 -2.97 -6.21 3.45
N ALA A 47 -1.84 -6.79 3.03
CA ALA A 47 -1.84 -7.90 2.08
C ALA A 47 -2.43 -9.16 2.71
N GLU A 48 -2.12 -9.44 3.98
CA GLU A 48 -2.70 -10.54 4.74
C GLU A 48 -4.21 -10.35 4.94
N GLU A 49 -4.64 -9.15 5.35
CA GLU A 49 -6.06 -8.81 5.49
C GLU A 49 -6.84 -9.07 4.19
N ARG A 50 -6.33 -8.56 3.06
CA ARG A 50 -6.99 -8.73 1.76
C ARG A 50 -7.03 -10.19 1.29
N ARG A 51 -6.02 -10.99 1.64
CA ARG A 51 -6.03 -12.43 1.36
C ARG A 51 -7.10 -13.14 2.19
N ALA A 52 -7.18 -12.85 3.48
CA ALA A 52 -8.20 -13.43 4.35
C ALA A 52 -9.63 -13.10 3.87
N VAL A 53 -9.89 -11.84 3.50
CA VAL A 53 -11.19 -11.43 2.94
C VAL A 53 -11.48 -12.15 1.62
N ALA A 54 -10.49 -12.26 0.73
CA ALA A 54 -10.68 -12.96 -0.55
C ALA A 54 -10.99 -14.45 -0.37
N GLU A 55 -10.38 -15.10 0.62
CA GLU A 55 -10.66 -16.48 0.99
C GLU A 55 -12.07 -16.63 1.59
N GLU A 56 -12.47 -15.74 2.50
CA GLU A 56 -13.81 -15.74 3.10
C GLU A 56 -14.91 -15.52 2.05
N GLU A 57 -14.77 -14.52 1.18
CA GLU A 57 -15.71 -14.22 0.10
C GLU A 57 -15.79 -15.37 -0.92
N ALA A 58 -14.68 -16.07 -1.18
CA ALA A 58 -14.69 -17.27 -2.01
C ALA A 58 -15.46 -18.42 -1.36
N LEU A 59 -15.25 -18.66 -0.07
CA LEU A 59 -15.99 -19.68 0.68
C LEU A 59 -17.49 -19.38 0.71
N LEU A 60 -17.88 -18.12 0.95
CA LEU A 60 -19.28 -17.69 0.92
C LEU A 60 -19.90 -17.93 -0.45
N TRP A 61 -19.20 -17.52 -1.52
CA TRP A 61 -19.62 -17.76 -2.91
C TRP A 61 -19.79 -19.26 -3.23
N ASP A 62 -18.90 -20.12 -2.76
CA ASP A 62 -19.00 -21.56 -3.01
C ASP A 62 -20.09 -22.24 -2.15
N SER A 63 -20.48 -21.61 -1.03
CA SER A 63 -21.44 -22.13 -0.05
C SER A 63 -22.90 -21.66 -0.23
N GLN A 64 -23.25 -21.11 -1.40
CA GLN A 64 -24.60 -20.58 -1.69
C GLN A 64 -25.74 -21.62 -1.58
N GLY A 65 -25.40 -22.91 -1.63
CA GLY A 65 -26.39 -23.99 -1.62
C GLY A 65 -27.06 -24.18 -2.98
N VAL A 66 -28.27 -24.74 -2.99
CA VAL A 66 -29.06 -24.94 -4.21
C VAL A 66 -30.01 -23.76 -4.36
N ILE A 67 -29.69 -22.87 -5.28
CA ILE A 67 -30.49 -21.68 -5.64
C ILE A 67 -30.60 -21.58 -7.17
N ASP A 68 -31.53 -20.76 -7.66
CA ASP A 68 -31.67 -20.52 -9.09
C ASP A 68 -30.40 -19.85 -9.66
N PRO A 69 -29.93 -20.21 -10.87
CA PRO A 69 -28.71 -19.64 -11.45
C PRO A 69 -28.74 -18.11 -11.61
N HIS A 70 -29.92 -17.51 -11.80
CA HIS A 70 -30.07 -16.06 -11.85
C HIS A 70 -29.88 -15.44 -10.47
N ASP A 71 -30.50 -16.02 -9.43
CA ASP A 71 -30.32 -15.58 -8.04
C ASP A 71 -28.85 -15.73 -7.60
N ALA A 72 -28.18 -16.81 -7.99
CA ALA A 72 -26.76 -17.02 -7.73
C ALA A 72 -25.87 -15.93 -8.35
N ALA A 73 -26.23 -15.43 -9.53
CA ALA A 73 -25.49 -14.31 -10.14
C ALA A 73 -25.63 -13.02 -9.32
N HIS A 74 -26.76 -12.84 -8.62
CA HIS A 74 -27.04 -11.66 -7.78
C HIS A 74 -26.49 -11.73 -6.36
N VAL A 75 -26.15 -12.92 -5.82
CA VAL A 75 -25.49 -13.02 -4.52
C VAL A 75 -24.17 -12.23 -4.51
N GLY A 76 -23.45 -12.29 -5.63
CA GLY A 76 -22.20 -11.55 -5.82
C GLY A 76 -21.11 -11.89 -4.80
N ARG A 77 -19.98 -11.17 -4.86
CA ARG A 77 -18.94 -11.19 -3.82
C ARG A 77 -18.03 -9.97 -3.90
N ALA A 78 -17.38 -9.62 -2.79
CA ALA A 78 -16.31 -8.65 -2.81
C ALA A 78 -15.00 -9.25 -3.33
N VAL A 79 -14.29 -8.52 -4.19
CA VAL A 79 -12.99 -8.88 -4.71
C VAL A 79 -11.97 -7.81 -4.29
N PRO A 80 -11.11 -8.11 -3.30
CA PRO A 80 -10.03 -7.21 -2.89
C PRO A 80 -8.97 -7.03 -3.98
N ALA A 81 -8.47 -5.81 -4.14
CA ALA A 81 -7.35 -5.50 -5.00
C ALA A 81 -6.03 -5.91 -4.32
N PRO A 82 -5.09 -6.58 -5.01
CA PRO A 82 -3.83 -6.99 -4.40
C PRO A 82 -2.96 -5.79 -3.99
N VAL A 83 -2.24 -5.91 -2.87
CA VAL A 83 -1.19 -4.95 -2.51
C VAL A 83 0.01 -5.16 -3.43
N ARG A 84 0.46 -4.11 -4.11
CA ARG A 84 1.57 -4.19 -5.08
C ARG A 84 2.92 -4.17 -4.36
N PRO A 85 3.92 -4.97 -4.79
CA PRO A 85 5.24 -5.01 -4.13
C PRO A 85 5.95 -3.66 -4.03
N LEU A 86 5.80 -2.77 -5.03
CA LEU A 86 6.42 -1.45 -5.05
C LEU A 86 5.61 -0.36 -4.32
N ALA A 87 4.44 -0.70 -3.74
CA ALA A 87 3.62 0.27 -3.01
C ALA A 87 4.34 0.86 -1.78
N ALA A 88 5.41 0.20 -1.30
CA ALA A 88 6.25 0.70 -0.22
C ALA A 88 7.07 1.95 -0.60
N PHE A 89 7.37 2.09 -1.90
CA PHE A 89 8.13 3.20 -2.45
C PHE A 89 7.22 4.24 -3.09
N ASP A 90 6.25 3.77 -3.87
CA ASP A 90 5.23 4.59 -4.51
C ASP A 90 3.88 3.85 -4.50
N PRO A 91 2.94 4.22 -3.62
CA PRO A 91 1.60 3.63 -3.59
C PRO A 91 0.73 4.09 -4.79
N GLY A 92 1.15 5.12 -5.52
CA GLY A 92 0.39 5.73 -6.61
C GLY A 92 -0.97 6.23 -6.12
N LEU A 93 -2.04 5.74 -6.73
CA LEU A 93 -3.42 6.15 -6.42
C LEU A 93 -4.16 5.20 -5.46
N SER A 94 -3.48 4.20 -4.87
CA SER A 94 -4.14 3.16 -4.05
C SER A 94 -4.98 3.73 -2.91
N ASP A 95 -4.61 4.88 -2.37
CA ASP A 95 -5.31 5.52 -1.26
C ASP A 95 -6.62 6.20 -1.69
N PHE A 96 -6.80 6.39 -3.00
CA PHE A 96 -7.91 7.14 -3.59
C PHE A 96 -8.79 6.31 -4.53
N VAL A 97 -8.40 5.11 -4.96
CA VAL A 97 -9.21 4.35 -5.93
C VAL A 97 -10.06 3.26 -5.28
N GLY A 98 -9.94 3.06 -3.97
CA GLY A 98 -10.60 1.96 -3.26
C GLY A 98 -9.76 0.68 -3.28
N THR A 99 -10.08 -0.25 -2.38
CA THR A 99 -9.32 -1.48 -2.15
C THR A 99 -10.10 -2.75 -2.47
N SER A 100 -11.38 -2.66 -2.81
CA SER A 100 -12.17 -3.78 -3.32
C SER A 100 -13.29 -3.34 -4.27
N VAL A 101 -13.79 -4.27 -5.08
CA VAL A 101 -14.98 -4.11 -5.92
C VAL A 101 -15.96 -5.22 -5.59
N PHE A 102 -17.25 -4.90 -5.48
CA PHE A 102 -18.30 -5.91 -5.35
C PHE A 102 -18.78 -6.34 -6.75
N ILE A 103 -18.68 -7.62 -7.07
CA ILE A 103 -19.13 -8.16 -8.36
C ILE A 103 -20.49 -8.83 -8.19
N GLU A 104 -21.44 -8.51 -9.07
CA GLU A 104 -22.79 -9.11 -9.07
C GLU A 104 -23.39 -9.06 -10.48
N GLY A 105 -24.46 -9.82 -10.69
CA GLY A 105 -25.23 -9.83 -11.92
C GLY A 105 -25.83 -8.46 -12.22
N HIS A 106 -25.77 -8.06 -13.50
CA HIS A 106 -26.42 -6.87 -14.04
C HIS A 106 -25.97 -5.50 -13.48
N ALA A 107 -24.99 -5.45 -12.55
CA ALA A 107 -24.46 -4.20 -12.01
C ALA A 107 -22.93 -4.10 -12.16
N GLN A 108 -22.45 -2.89 -12.44
CA GLN A 108 -21.04 -2.53 -12.41
C GLN A 108 -20.78 -1.62 -11.21
N ASN A 109 -20.45 -2.22 -10.07
CA ASN A 109 -20.19 -1.45 -8.86
C ASN A 109 -18.86 -0.68 -8.96
N PRO A 110 -18.81 0.56 -8.44
CA PRO A 110 -17.54 1.26 -8.27
C PRO A 110 -16.70 0.58 -7.18
N ALA A 111 -15.40 0.87 -7.19
CA ALA A 111 -14.51 0.46 -6.12
C ALA A 111 -14.87 1.15 -4.79
N ARG A 112 -14.72 0.41 -3.69
CA ARG A 112 -15.09 0.80 -2.32
C ARG A 112 -13.87 0.73 -1.39
N HIS A 113 -14.04 1.15 -0.14
CA HIS A 113 -13.00 1.09 0.90
C HIS A 113 -11.73 1.86 0.53
N ARG A 114 -11.89 3.18 0.33
CA ARG A 114 -10.79 4.11 0.05
C ARG A 114 -10.01 4.35 1.35
N PRO A 115 -8.70 4.06 1.40
CA PRO A 115 -7.91 4.26 2.61
C PRO A 115 -7.95 5.68 3.16
N ILE A 116 -8.04 6.70 2.30
CA ILE A 116 -8.14 8.10 2.72
C ILE A 116 -9.42 8.42 3.50
N GLU A 117 -10.48 7.63 3.32
CA GLU A 117 -11.75 7.75 4.05
C GLU A 117 -11.78 6.87 5.31
N GLY A 118 -10.65 6.24 5.66
CA GLY A 118 -10.58 5.24 6.74
C GLY A 118 -11.17 3.88 6.35
N GLY A 119 -11.45 3.65 5.07
CA GLY A 119 -11.94 2.37 4.58
C GLY A 119 -10.86 1.29 4.62
N ALA A 120 -11.17 0.16 5.26
CA ALA A 120 -10.36 -1.05 5.26
C ALA A 120 -11.05 -2.15 4.44
N ALA A 121 -10.32 -3.18 4.01
CA ALA A 121 -10.95 -4.28 3.29
C ALA A 121 -11.98 -5.02 4.18
N LEU A 122 -11.79 -4.95 5.50
CA LEU A 122 -12.68 -5.50 6.53
C LEU A 122 -13.83 -4.58 6.98
N SER A 123 -13.87 -3.30 6.59
CA SER A 123 -14.91 -2.39 7.10
C SER A 123 -16.22 -2.60 6.35
N ARG A 124 -17.09 -3.46 6.87
CA ARG A 124 -18.45 -3.68 6.37
C ARG A 124 -19.39 -2.52 6.74
#